data_AF-A0A6B2L671-F1
#
_entry.id   AF-A0A6B2L671-F1
#
_cell.length_a   1.000
_cell.length_b   1.000
_cell.length_c   1.000
_cell.angle_alpha   90.00
_cell.angle_beta   90.00
_cell.angle_gamma   90.00
#
_symmetry.space_group_name_H-M   'P 1'
#
loop_
_entity.id
_entity.type
_entity.pdbx_description
1 polymer ?
#
loop_
_entity_poly.entity_id
_entity_poly.type
_entity_poly.pdbx_seq_one_letter_code
_entity_poly.pdbx_strand_id
1 'polypeptide(L)'
;MINSSMRSVKIAGMYLTLTGGSIYPPSAEGIRGINIFNALISAQQRGVYVQIVMHAPQQETDTADLVKLASYGIDIRYVNWAQLNNGNGILHTKLMVTDSSSLYVGSANWDWRSIAQVKELGVIVTEPALVQDAEKVFDIYWLVSNSSVLPPSYPASLDTQFNEANPANLLIDGIPSKVFFSASPIPFNTPSRMNDIDALIWHIDSAEKFVYGSVMDYAPYTLYMKPPKGYYWGLLDDAFRRAAFRGVTVHLLFSEWPYTPAAVYPYFHSLAQLDNISIQTIKLPPYSGGDIPYARVCHSKYLVTEKSFYITTSNWTPDYFQFTGGVSINLWENEPQRKIVETVFTRDWTSQYTTPIAK
;
A
#
# COMPACT_ATOMS: atom_id res chain seq x y z
N MET A 1 -13.49 -8.53 -11.22
CA MET A 1 -13.61 -8.53 -9.74
C MET A 1 -15.01 -8.09 -9.32
N ILE A 2 -15.35 -6.80 -9.18
CA ILE A 2 -16.67 -6.38 -8.67
C ILE A 2 -17.83 -6.84 -9.56
N ASN A 3 -17.75 -6.61 -10.88
CA ASN A 3 -18.83 -6.99 -11.81
C ASN A 3 -19.03 -8.50 -11.93
N SER A 4 -17.98 -9.28 -11.69
CA SER A 4 -18.00 -10.75 -11.73
C SER A 4 -18.31 -11.40 -10.39
N SER A 5 -18.39 -10.61 -9.31
CA SER A 5 -18.68 -11.13 -7.97
C SER A 5 -20.13 -11.55 -7.86
N MET A 6 -20.32 -12.69 -7.21
CA MET A 6 -21.60 -13.37 -7.01
C MET A 6 -22.01 -13.50 -5.54
N ARG A 7 -21.08 -13.28 -4.59
CA ARG A 7 -21.32 -13.50 -3.16
C ARG A 7 -20.97 -12.31 -2.30
N SER A 8 -19.73 -11.80 -2.41
CA SER A 8 -19.25 -10.73 -1.53
C SER A 8 -18.22 -9.82 -2.19
N VAL A 9 -18.23 -8.55 -1.78
CA VAL A 9 -17.17 -7.57 -2.06
C VAL A 9 -16.79 -6.93 -0.72
N LYS A 10 -15.53 -7.07 -0.31
CA LYS A 10 -14.98 -6.50 0.93
C LYS A 10 -13.92 -5.46 0.56
N ILE A 11 -14.03 -4.22 1.06
CA ILE A 11 -13.11 -3.12 0.76
C ILE A 11 -12.58 -2.50 2.06
N ALA A 12 -11.26 -2.37 2.19
CA ALA A 12 -10.63 -1.58 3.24
C ALA A 12 -9.89 -0.38 2.65
N GLY A 13 -10.03 0.80 3.27
CA GLY A 13 -9.50 2.06 2.77
C GLY A 13 -9.25 3.10 3.86
N MET A 14 -8.41 4.10 3.54
CA MET A 14 -8.35 5.35 4.31
C MET A 14 -9.60 6.18 4.07
N TYR A 15 -9.95 6.39 2.81
CA TYR A 15 -11.10 7.18 2.38
C TYR A 15 -11.62 6.63 1.05
N LEU A 16 -12.80 7.11 0.63
CA LEU A 16 -13.42 6.77 -0.65
C LEU A 16 -14.05 8.01 -1.30
N THR A 17 -13.48 8.43 -2.43
CA THR A 17 -13.95 9.56 -3.26
C THR A 17 -13.88 9.17 -4.74
N LEU A 18 -14.64 8.16 -5.12
CA LEU A 18 -14.70 7.60 -6.47
C LEU A 18 -15.47 8.49 -7.46
N THR A 19 -16.46 9.25 -6.99
CA THR A 19 -17.19 10.21 -7.83
C THR A 19 -16.65 11.62 -7.70
N GLY A 20 -15.89 11.91 -6.63
CA GLY A 20 -15.24 13.20 -6.30
C GLY A 20 -16.11 14.44 -6.53
N GLY A 21 -17.43 14.32 -6.33
CA GLY A 21 -18.37 15.44 -6.47
C GLY A 21 -18.85 15.75 -7.90
N SER A 22 -18.30 15.08 -8.94
CA SER A 22 -18.71 15.05 -10.38
C SER A 22 -19.20 16.39 -11.00
N ILE A 23 -18.52 17.02 -11.95
CA ILE A 23 -18.39 16.66 -13.37
C ILE A 23 -16.91 16.80 -13.78
N TYR A 24 -16.37 15.80 -14.49
CA TYR A 24 -14.98 15.81 -14.95
C TYR A 24 -14.88 16.16 -16.44
N PRO A 25 -13.86 16.92 -16.87
CA PRO A 25 -13.50 16.92 -18.28
C PRO A 25 -13.11 15.49 -18.69
N PRO A 26 -13.55 14.98 -19.85
CA PRO A 26 -13.25 13.60 -20.28
C PRO A 26 -11.75 13.25 -20.23
N SER A 27 -10.89 14.22 -20.52
CA SER A 27 -9.44 14.08 -20.50
C SER A 27 -8.81 13.86 -19.12
N ALA A 28 -9.55 14.12 -18.02
CA ALA A 28 -9.10 13.78 -16.67
C ALA A 28 -9.41 12.32 -16.29
N GLU A 29 -10.17 11.61 -17.13
CA GLU A 29 -10.54 10.19 -16.97
C GLU A 29 -11.24 9.84 -15.63
N GLY A 30 -11.83 10.82 -14.94
CA GLY A 30 -12.58 10.61 -13.68
C GLY A 30 -13.75 9.63 -13.80
N ILE A 31 -14.22 9.35 -15.03
CA ILE A 31 -15.20 8.30 -15.33
C ILE A 31 -14.77 6.91 -14.81
N ARG A 32 -13.47 6.63 -14.70
CA ARG A 32 -12.97 5.35 -14.16
C ARG A 32 -13.39 5.15 -12.70
N GLY A 33 -13.33 6.20 -11.88
CA GLY A 33 -13.81 6.18 -10.50
C GLY A 33 -15.33 5.98 -10.44
N ILE A 34 -16.08 6.72 -11.25
CA ILE A 34 -17.54 6.60 -11.39
C ILE A 34 -17.94 5.16 -11.78
N ASN A 35 -17.20 4.51 -12.66
CA ASN A 35 -17.47 3.12 -13.05
C ASN A 35 -17.32 2.14 -11.88
N ILE A 36 -16.32 2.33 -11.00
CA ILE A 36 -16.17 1.51 -9.79
C ILE A 36 -17.31 1.78 -8.81
N PHE A 37 -17.68 3.05 -8.62
CA PHE A 37 -18.80 3.43 -7.78
C PHE A 37 -20.12 2.77 -8.23
N ASN A 38 -20.42 2.84 -9.53
CA ASN A 38 -21.60 2.20 -10.12
C ASN A 38 -21.52 0.66 -10.06
N ALA A 39 -20.32 0.08 -10.17
CA ALA A 39 -20.14 -1.36 -10.05
C ALA A 39 -20.47 -1.86 -8.63
N LEU A 40 -20.14 -1.09 -7.58
CA LEU A 40 -20.49 -1.41 -6.19
C LEU A 40 -22.01 -1.40 -5.99
N ILE A 41 -22.69 -0.36 -6.47
CA ILE A 41 -24.17 -0.28 -6.44
C ILE A 41 -24.78 -1.47 -7.19
N SER A 42 -24.28 -1.75 -8.40
CA SER A 42 -24.77 -2.85 -9.22
C SER A 42 -24.55 -4.20 -8.54
N ALA A 43 -23.42 -4.40 -7.83
CA ALA A 43 -23.17 -5.62 -7.08
C ALA A 43 -24.20 -5.80 -5.95
N GLN A 44 -24.41 -4.75 -5.15
CA GLN A 44 -25.40 -4.76 -4.08
C GLN A 44 -26.82 -5.07 -4.60
N GLN A 45 -27.21 -4.47 -5.73
CA GLN A 45 -28.50 -4.73 -6.37
C GLN A 45 -28.65 -6.14 -6.94
N ARG A 46 -27.54 -6.80 -7.31
CA ARG A 46 -27.54 -8.23 -7.70
C ARG A 46 -27.65 -9.18 -6.49
N GLY A 47 -27.67 -8.66 -5.26
CA GLY A 47 -27.68 -9.47 -4.04
C GLY A 47 -26.30 -9.88 -3.54
N VAL A 48 -25.22 -9.30 -4.08
CA VAL A 48 -23.86 -9.46 -3.54
C VAL A 48 -23.74 -8.68 -2.24
N TYR A 49 -23.17 -9.29 -1.21
CA TYR A 49 -22.95 -8.60 0.07
C TYR A 49 -21.73 -7.68 -0.03
N VAL A 50 -21.95 -6.37 -0.05
CA VAL A 50 -20.87 -5.38 -0.15
C VAL A 50 -20.57 -4.81 1.24
N GLN A 51 -19.33 -4.97 1.68
CA GLN A 51 -18.80 -4.53 2.97
C GLN A 51 -17.64 -3.58 2.76
N ILE A 52 -17.67 -2.43 3.43
CA ILE A 52 -16.64 -1.40 3.33
C ILE A 52 -16.19 -0.99 4.73
N VAL A 53 -14.87 -0.97 4.97
CA VAL A 53 -14.27 -0.42 6.17
C VAL A 53 -13.42 0.78 5.82
N MET A 54 -13.67 1.90 6.49
CA MET A 54 -12.95 3.15 6.29
C MET A 54 -12.33 3.67 7.59
N HIS A 55 -11.30 4.51 7.47
CA HIS A 55 -10.76 5.26 8.59
C HIS A 55 -11.81 6.24 9.15
N ALA A 56 -11.78 6.46 10.48
CA ALA A 56 -12.45 7.58 11.13
C ALA A 56 -11.47 8.42 11.98
N PRO A 57 -11.72 9.75 12.11
CA PRO A 57 -12.85 10.49 11.54
C PRO A 57 -12.74 10.68 10.01
N GLN A 58 -13.88 10.75 9.34
CA GLN A 58 -13.94 11.00 7.89
C GLN A 58 -13.70 12.48 7.59
N GLN A 59 -13.11 12.80 6.43
CA GLN A 59 -13.12 14.16 5.92
C GLN A 59 -14.48 14.45 5.26
N GLU A 60 -14.93 15.71 5.24
CA GLU A 60 -16.24 16.09 4.69
C GLU A 60 -16.44 15.58 3.26
N THR A 61 -15.40 15.61 2.42
CA THR A 61 -15.42 15.15 1.03
C THR A 61 -15.59 13.63 0.88
N ASP A 62 -15.20 12.85 1.90
CA ASP A 62 -15.31 11.38 1.90
C ASP A 62 -16.77 10.94 2.11
N THR A 63 -17.59 11.81 2.67
CA THR A 63 -18.93 11.44 3.14
C THR A 63 -19.93 11.27 1.99
N ALA A 64 -19.83 12.04 0.90
CA ALA A 64 -20.86 12.04 -0.14
C ALA A 64 -21.01 10.66 -0.83
N ASP A 65 -19.89 10.06 -1.22
CA ASP A 65 -19.91 8.74 -1.87
C ASP A 65 -20.33 7.65 -0.88
N LEU A 66 -19.79 7.69 0.34
CA LEU A 66 -20.09 6.68 1.36
C LEU A 66 -21.57 6.75 1.80
N VAL A 67 -22.13 7.95 1.98
CA VAL A 67 -23.57 8.16 2.25
C VAL A 67 -24.42 7.63 1.11
N LYS A 68 -24.02 7.91 -0.14
CA LYS A 68 -24.77 7.43 -1.30
C LYS A 68 -24.70 5.91 -1.42
N LEU A 69 -23.54 5.29 -1.21
CA LEU A 69 -23.38 3.82 -1.20
C LEU A 69 -24.22 3.18 -0.08
N ALA A 70 -24.19 3.75 1.13
CA ALA A 70 -25.01 3.29 2.26
C ALA A 70 -26.51 3.36 1.95
N SER A 71 -26.96 4.37 1.19
CA SER A 71 -28.37 4.48 0.76
C SER A 71 -28.84 3.35 -0.15
N TYR A 72 -27.93 2.58 -0.77
CA TYR A 72 -28.22 1.36 -1.53
C TYR A 72 -28.15 0.08 -0.69
N GLY A 73 -27.90 0.18 0.62
CA GLY A 73 -27.82 -0.96 1.53
C GLY A 73 -26.44 -1.60 1.65
N ILE A 74 -25.39 -0.93 1.17
CA ILE A 74 -24.00 -1.37 1.37
C ILE A 74 -23.62 -1.18 2.85
N ASP A 75 -23.00 -2.21 3.46
CA ASP A 75 -22.60 -2.19 4.86
C ASP A 75 -21.26 -1.46 5.01
N ILE A 76 -21.28 -0.28 5.61
CA ILE A 76 -20.12 0.57 5.78
C ILE A 76 -19.83 0.74 7.26
N ARG A 77 -18.60 0.40 7.66
CA ARG A 77 -18.10 0.55 9.02
C ARG A 77 -16.87 1.44 9.07
N TYR A 78 -16.63 1.97 10.26
CA TYR A 78 -15.57 2.93 10.50
C TYR A 78 -14.67 2.45 11.63
N VAL A 79 -13.36 2.53 11.42
CA VAL A 79 -12.37 2.25 12.46
C VAL A 79 -11.83 3.57 12.97
N ASN A 80 -12.14 3.93 14.22
CA ASN A 80 -11.51 5.06 14.89
C ASN A 80 -10.08 4.70 15.27
N TRP A 81 -9.20 4.78 14.27
CA TRP A 81 -7.85 4.24 14.35
C TRP A 81 -7.03 4.92 15.44
N ALA A 82 -7.08 6.25 15.51
CA ALA A 82 -6.36 7.01 16.51
C ALA A 82 -6.83 6.64 17.92
N GLN A 83 -8.14 6.43 18.14
CA GLN A 83 -8.65 5.97 19.43
C GLN A 83 -8.09 4.60 19.81
N LEU A 84 -8.02 3.67 18.86
CA LEU A 84 -7.53 2.31 19.09
C LEU A 84 -6.00 2.23 19.17
N ASN A 85 -5.28 3.26 18.73
CA ASN A 85 -3.83 3.25 18.57
C ASN A 85 -3.13 4.45 19.23
N ASN A 86 -3.47 4.73 20.49
CA ASN A 86 -2.80 5.73 21.34
C ASN A 86 -2.71 7.14 20.74
N GLY A 87 -3.70 7.52 19.94
CA GLY A 87 -3.80 8.82 19.27
C GLY A 87 -2.93 8.96 18.02
N ASN A 88 -2.43 7.87 17.43
CA ASN A 88 -1.51 7.90 16.28
C ASN A 88 -2.03 7.12 15.07
N GLY A 89 -1.54 7.52 13.90
CA GLY A 89 -1.73 6.82 12.64
C GLY A 89 -3.17 6.80 12.12
N ILE A 90 -3.35 6.06 11.03
CA ILE A 90 -4.58 5.97 10.24
C ILE A 90 -4.75 4.55 9.69
N LEU A 91 -5.96 4.17 9.28
CA LEU A 91 -6.15 2.97 8.45
C LEU A 91 -5.74 3.36 7.02
N HIS A 92 -4.61 2.85 6.51
CA HIS A 92 -4.10 3.18 5.17
C HIS A 92 -4.05 1.99 4.22
N THR A 93 -4.58 0.83 4.61
CA THR A 93 -4.72 -0.32 3.71
C THR A 93 -5.59 0.05 2.50
N LYS A 94 -5.21 -0.42 1.30
CA LYS A 94 -6.03 -0.38 0.09
C LYS A 94 -6.14 -1.81 -0.43
N LEU A 95 -7.22 -2.45 -0.02
CA LEU A 95 -7.44 -3.89 -0.23
C LEU A 95 -8.88 -4.12 -0.63
N MET A 96 -9.08 -4.97 -1.64
CA MET A 96 -10.41 -5.44 -2.03
C MET A 96 -10.40 -6.95 -2.22
N VAL A 97 -11.30 -7.64 -1.54
CA VAL A 97 -11.54 -9.08 -1.72
C VAL A 97 -12.91 -9.28 -2.35
N THR A 98 -13.01 -10.16 -3.35
CA THR A 98 -14.28 -10.57 -3.94
C THR A 98 -14.47 -12.08 -3.85
N ASP A 99 -15.63 -12.50 -3.35
CA ASP A 99 -16.05 -13.90 -3.21
C ASP A 99 -15.03 -14.82 -2.50
N SER A 100 -14.16 -14.27 -1.65
CA SER A 100 -13.01 -14.97 -1.05
C SER A 100 -12.13 -15.73 -2.06
N SER A 101 -12.11 -15.27 -3.32
CA SER A 101 -11.44 -15.94 -4.44
C SER A 101 -10.59 -15.01 -5.30
N SER A 102 -10.75 -13.69 -5.16
CA SER A 102 -9.86 -12.72 -5.79
C SER A 102 -9.57 -11.57 -4.83
N LEU A 103 -8.32 -11.12 -4.83
CA LEU A 103 -7.82 -10.02 -4.02
C LEU A 103 -7.18 -8.98 -4.94
N TYR A 104 -7.41 -7.70 -4.67
CA TYR A 104 -6.58 -6.59 -5.11
C TYR A 104 -5.90 -5.99 -3.89
N VAL A 105 -4.60 -5.71 -4.01
CA VAL A 105 -3.82 -4.96 -3.03
C VAL A 105 -2.76 -4.12 -3.73
N GLY A 106 -2.57 -2.88 -3.29
CA GLY A 106 -1.61 -1.98 -3.93
C GLY A 106 -1.66 -0.56 -3.36
N SER A 107 -1.03 0.37 -4.07
CA SER A 107 -0.89 1.74 -3.59
C SER A 107 -2.11 2.63 -3.84
N ALA A 108 -3.01 2.26 -4.75
CA ALA A 108 -4.13 3.10 -5.16
C ALA A 108 -5.19 3.27 -4.07
N ASN A 109 -5.45 4.52 -3.67
CA ASN A 109 -6.62 4.85 -2.84
C ASN A 109 -7.93 4.59 -3.61
N TRP A 110 -9.04 4.50 -2.87
CA TRP A 110 -10.39 4.46 -3.45
C TRP A 110 -10.84 5.84 -3.93
N ASP A 111 -10.03 6.43 -4.81
CA ASP A 111 -10.11 7.79 -5.28
C ASP A 111 -9.99 7.79 -6.81
N TRP A 112 -10.87 8.52 -7.49
CA TRP A 112 -10.80 8.63 -8.95
C TRP A 112 -9.42 9.13 -9.42
N ARG A 113 -8.75 10.01 -8.64
CA ARG A 113 -7.40 10.50 -8.93
C ARG A 113 -6.38 9.36 -8.86
N SER A 114 -6.45 8.51 -7.84
CA SER A 114 -5.58 7.32 -7.74
C SER A 114 -5.76 6.40 -8.95
N ILE A 115 -6.99 6.27 -9.45
CA ILE A 115 -7.32 5.39 -10.57
C ILE A 115 -6.92 5.98 -11.93
N ALA A 116 -6.90 7.30 -12.07
CA ALA A 116 -6.79 7.98 -13.37
C ALA A 116 -5.55 8.87 -13.55
N GLN A 117 -5.06 9.50 -12.48
CA GLN A 117 -4.12 10.63 -12.55
C GLN A 117 -2.86 10.47 -11.70
N VAL A 118 -2.85 9.48 -10.81
CA VAL A 118 -1.71 9.12 -9.98
C VAL A 118 -1.09 7.85 -10.54
N LYS A 119 0.23 7.75 -10.47
CA LYS A 119 0.92 6.52 -10.86
C LYS A 119 0.96 5.58 -9.67
N GLU A 120 0.24 4.49 -9.79
CA GLU A 120 0.06 3.47 -8.75
C GLU A 120 0.62 2.12 -9.22
N LEU A 121 0.84 1.20 -8.28
CA LEU A 121 1.17 -0.20 -8.54
C LEU A 121 0.34 -1.07 -7.60
N GLY A 122 -0.21 -2.17 -8.11
CA GLY A 122 -0.88 -3.18 -7.31
C GLY A 122 -0.88 -4.52 -8.00
N VAL A 123 -1.32 -5.55 -7.27
CA VAL A 123 -1.44 -6.92 -7.77
C VAL A 123 -2.88 -7.40 -7.64
N ILE A 124 -3.25 -8.32 -8.53
CA ILE A 124 -4.45 -9.14 -8.37
C ILE A 124 -3.98 -10.56 -8.04
N VAL A 125 -4.54 -11.14 -6.97
CA VAL A 125 -4.24 -12.50 -6.53
C VAL A 125 -5.50 -13.32 -6.60
N THR A 126 -5.42 -14.51 -7.20
CA THR A 126 -6.56 -15.44 -7.36
C THR A 126 -6.33 -16.79 -6.71
N GLU A 127 -5.18 -16.99 -6.04
CA GLU A 127 -4.89 -18.21 -5.30
C GLU A 127 -5.70 -18.26 -4.00
N PRO A 128 -6.64 -19.21 -3.83
CA PRO A 128 -7.59 -19.20 -2.72
C PRO A 128 -6.92 -19.14 -1.33
N ALA A 129 -5.81 -19.85 -1.12
CA ALA A 129 -5.11 -19.84 0.16
C ALA A 129 -4.57 -18.44 0.52
N LEU A 130 -4.07 -17.71 -0.48
CA LEU A 130 -3.57 -16.35 -0.32
C LEU A 130 -4.70 -15.34 -0.16
N VAL A 131 -5.79 -15.49 -0.91
CA VAL A 131 -6.95 -14.59 -0.80
C VAL A 131 -7.58 -14.70 0.59
N GLN A 132 -7.80 -15.92 1.09
CA GLN A 132 -8.33 -16.15 2.43
C GLN A 132 -7.38 -15.62 3.51
N ASP A 133 -6.07 -15.73 3.30
CA ASP A 133 -5.09 -15.21 4.23
C ASP A 133 -5.11 -13.67 4.32
N ALA A 134 -5.16 -12.98 3.18
CA ALA A 134 -5.28 -11.52 3.13
C ALA A 134 -6.64 -11.04 3.66
N GLU A 135 -7.71 -11.80 3.47
CA GLU A 135 -9.05 -11.49 3.98
C GLU A 135 -9.08 -11.40 5.51
N LYS A 136 -8.22 -12.14 6.22
CA LYS A 136 -8.08 -12.03 7.69
C LYS A 136 -7.68 -10.62 8.13
N VAL A 137 -6.89 -9.89 7.33
CA VAL A 137 -6.54 -8.49 7.60
C VAL A 137 -7.78 -7.61 7.56
N PHE A 138 -8.64 -7.80 6.55
CA PHE A 138 -9.94 -7.12 6.49
C PHE A 138 -10.83 -7.49 7.69
N ASP A 139 -10.89 -8.78 8.04
CA ASP A 139 -11.75 -9.25 9.13
C ASP A 139 -11.32 -8.70 10.49
N ILE A 140 -10.02 -8.45 10.71
CA ILE A 140 -9.53 -7.70 11.89
C ILE A 140 -10.12 -6.29 11.90
N TYR A 141 -10.04 -5.57 10.78
CA TYR A 141 -10.59 -4.21 10.69
C TYR A 141 -12.12 -4.21 10.90
N TRP A 142 -12.81 -5.20 10.34
CA TRP A 142 -14.25 -5.39 10.51
C TRP A 142 -14.65 -5.68 11.95
N LEU A 143 -13.83 -6.44 12.68
CA LEU A 143 -14.04 -6.77 14.09
C LEU A 143 -13.88 -5.52 14.97
N VAL A 144 -12.80 -4.77 14.77
CA VAL A 144 -12.47 -3.62 15.65
C VAL A 144 -13.24 -2.35 15.31
N SER A 145 -13.95 -2.29 14.17
CA SER A 145 -14.75 -1.11 13.79
C SER A 145 -15.88 -0.78 14.79
N ASN A 146 -16.29 -1.76 15.60
CA ASN A 146 -17.31 -1.58 16.64
C ASN A 146 -16.71 -1.46 18.05
N SER A 147 -15.39 -1.26 18.16
CA SER A 147 -14.67 -1.27 19.43
C SER A 147 -14.12 0.11 19.76
N SER A 148 -14.07 0.44 21.06
CA SER A 148 -13.40 1.64 21.59
C SER A 148 -11.98 1.37 22.09
N VAL A 149 -11.62 0.10 22.24
CA VAL A 149 -10.29 -0.41 22.60
C VAL A 149 -10.01 -1.69 21.81
N LEU A 150 -8.74 -1.98 21.52
CA LEU A 150 -8.38 -3.25 20.88
C LEU A 150 -8.66 -4.43 21.83
N PRO A 151 -9.06 -5.60 21.29
CA PRO A 151 -9.21 -6.79 22.13
C PRO A 151 -7.84 -7.21 22.68
N PRO A 152 -7.77 -7.85 23.86
CA PRO A 152 -6.51 -8.36 24.40
C PRO A 152 -5.89 -9.47 23.52
N SER A 153 -6.71 -10.15 22.73
CA SER A 153 -6.30 -11.15 21.73
C SER A 153 -7.34 -11.26 20.63
N TYR A 154 -6.89 -11.55 19.42
CA TYR A 154 -7.77 -11.86 18.29
C TYR A 154 -8.21 -13.34 18.29
N PRO A 155 -9.37 -13.68 17.69
CA PRO A 155 -9.78 -15.07 17.50
C PRO A 155 -8.75 -15.87 16.71
N ALA A 156 -8.51 -17.13 17.10
CA ALA A 156 -7.57 -18.03 16.42
C ALA A 156 -7.91 -18.28 14.93
N SER A 157 -9.14 -18.04 14.50
CA SER A 157 -9.53 -18.09 13.08
C SER A 157 -8.85 -17.01 12.23
N LEU A 158 -8.36 -15.93 12.86
CA LEU A 158 -7.64 -14.85 12.19
C LEU A 158 -6.12 -15.09 12.17
N ASP A 159 -5.62 -16.16 12.81
CA ASP A 159 -4.22 -16.54 12.71
C ASP A 159 -3.86 -16.95 11.28
N THR A 160 -2.62 -16.68 10.89
CA THR A 160 -2.05 -17.17 9.64
C THR A 160 -1.02 -18.26 9.89
N GLN A 161 -0.86 -19.13 8.90
CA GLN A 161 0.28 -20.05 8.83
C GLN A 161 1.40 -19.49 7.95
N PHE A 162 1.15 -18.41 7.20
CA PHE A 162 2.08 -17.90 6.20
C PHE A 162 2.92 -16.73 6.73
N ASN A 163 4.24 -16.89 6.68
CA ASN A 163 5.24 -15.89 7.01
C ASN A 163 6.57 -16.21 6.29
N GLU A 164 7.65 -15.50 6.62
CA GLU A 164 8.95 -15.70 5.98
C GLU A 164 9.54 -17.11 6.22
N ALA A 165 9.30 -17.68 7.41
CA ALA A 165 9.78 -19.00 7.78
C ALA A 165 8.90 -20.14 7.24
N ASN A 166 7.61 -19.89 7.07
CA ASN A 166 6.63 -20.83 6.53
C ASN A 166 5.76 -20.17 5.44
N PRO A 167 6.31 -19.85 4.26
CA PRO A 167 5.54 -19.21 3.20
C PRO A 167 4.54 -20.18 2.56
N ALA A 168 3.55 -19.64 1.87
CA ALA A 168 2.73 -20.43 0.96
C ALA A 168 3.60 -20.90 -0.22
N ASN A 169 3.80 -22.21 -0.35
CA ASN A 169 4.50 -22.82 -1.47
C ASN A 169 3.48 -23.19 -2.54
N LEU A 170 3.52 -22.48 -3.67
CA LEU A 170 2.47 -22.48 -4.69
C LEU A 170 3.06 -22.57 -6.10
N LEU A 171 2.24 -22.94 -7.09
CA LEU A 171 2.57 -22.77 -8.49
C LEU A 171 1.82 -21.55 -9.03
N ILE A 172 2.51 -20.42 -9.20
CA ILE A 172 1.93 -19.23 -9.83
C ILE A 172 2.34 -19.24 -11.29
N ASP A 173 1.37 -19.33 -12.19
CA ASP A 173 1.59 -19.48 -13.64
C ASP A 173 2.50 -20.68 -13.98
N GLY A 174 2.38 -21.77 -13.21
CA GLY A 174 3.20 -22.98 -13.36
C GLY A 174 4.61 -22.89 -12.78
N ILE A 175 4.97 -21.77 -12.14
CA ILE A 175 6.29 -21.54 -11.55
C ILE A 175 6.23 -21.74 -10.02
N PRO A 176 7.10 -22.57 -9.43
CA PRO A 176 7.26 -22.67 -7.98
C PRO A 176 7.50 -21.29 -7.37
N SER A 177 6.67 -20.91 -6.41
CA SER A 177 6.62 -19.58 -5.85
C SER A 177 6.43 -19.68 -4.35
N LYS A 178 7.08 -18.79 -3.61
CA LYS A 178 6.89 -18.62 -2.18
C LYS A 178 6.31 -17.25 -1.90
N VAL A 179 5.19 -17.21 -1.19
CA VAL A 179 4.40 -16.00 -0.99
C VAL A 179 3.83 -15.91 0.42
N PHE A 180 3.81 -14.71 0.99
CA PHE A 180 3.03 -14.41 2.20
C PHE A 180 2.63 -12.93 2.25
N PHE A 181 1.65 -12.61 3.11
CA PHE A 181 1.29 -11.24 3.44
C PHE A 181 1.86 -10.82 4.80
N SER A 182 2.40 -9.62 4.88
CA SER A 182 2.73 -8.95 6.14
C SER A 182 1.85 -7.73 6.33
N ALA A 183 1.72 -7.27 7.58
CA ALA A 183 0.85 -6.16 7.91
C ALA A 183 1.42 -5.32 9.06
N SER A 184 0.94 -4.07 9.15
CA SER A 184 1.27 -3.15 10.23
C SER A 184 0.00 -2.43 10.73
N PRO A 185 0.03 -1.92 11.97
CA PRO A 185 1.06 -2.11 12.99
C PRO A 185 0.77 -3.36 13.83
N ILE A 186 1.76 -3.79 14.62
CA ILE A 186 1.69 -5.01 15.46
C ILE A 186 0.39 -5.12 16.29
N PRO A 187 -0.15 -4.06 16.93
CA PRO A 187 -1.39 -4.18 17.71
C PRO A 187 -2.63 -4.61 16.91
N PHE A 188 -2.61 -4.46 15.57
CA PHE A 188 -3.71 -4.84 14.67
C PHE A 188 -3.44 -6.18 13.97
N ASN A 189 -2.49 -6.96 14.46
CA ASN A 189 -2.10 -8.23 13.91
C ASN A 189 -2.25 -9.34 14.95
N THR A 190 -2.53 -10.56 14.48
CA THR A 190 -2.28 -11.75 15.28
C THR A 190 -0.76 -11.95 15.45
N PRO A 191 -0.29 -12.61 16.52
CA PRO A 191 1.14 -12.90 16.70
C PRO A 191 1.75 -13.72 15.55
N SER A 192 0.92 -14.44 14.79
CA SER A 192 1.33 -15.25 13.65
C SER A 192 1.61 -14.45 12.37
N ARG A 193 1.13 -13.20 12.27
CA ARG A 193 1.32 -12.34 11.10
C ARG A 193 2.65 -11.62 11.17
N MET A 194 3.49 -11.79 10.14
CA MET A 194 4.74 -11.03 10.02
C MET A 194 4.46 -9.52 9.98
N ASN A 195 5.25 -8.77 10.74
CA ASN A 195 5.20 -7.32 10.77
C ASN A 195 5.87 -6.72 9.52
N ASP A 196 5.28 -5.67 8.95
CA ASP A 196 5.60 -5.24 7.58
C ASP A 196 7.02 -4.69 7.39
N ILE A 197 7.57 -4.01 8.41
CA ILE A 197 8.97 -3.55 8.36
C ILE A 197 9.95 -4.71 8.37
N ASP A 198 9.65 -5.78 9.10
CA ASP A 198 10.54 -6.94 9.19
C ASP A 198 10.58 -7.67 7.84
N ALA A 199 9.45 -7.74 7.13
CA ALA A 199 9.39 -8.28 5.78
C ALA A 199 10.22 -7.45 4.79
N LEU A 200 10.05 -6.12 4.82
CA LEU A 200 10.83 -5.21 3.96
C LEU A 200 12.34 -5.32 4.22
N ILE A 201 12.76 -5.33 5.50
CA ILE A 201 14.18 -5.50 5.86
C ILE A 201 14.68 -6.87 5.44
N TRP A 202 13.88 -7.93 5.60
CA TRP A 202 14.25 -9.28 5.16
C TRP A 202 14.56 -9.33 3.65
N HIS A 203 13.76 -8.67 2.81
CA HIS A 203 14.03 -8.56 1.37
C HIS A 203 15.36 -7.85 1.08
N ILE A 204 15.64 -6.74 1.79
CA ILE A 204 16.88 -5.97 1.63
C ILE A 204 18.09 -6.78 2.10
N ASP A 205 17.99 -7.45 3.24
CA ASP A 205 19.08 -8.21 3.83
C ASP A 205 19.34 -9.55 3.10
N SER A 206 18.33 -10.09 2.41
CA SER A 206 18.46 -11.30 1.58
C SER A 206 19.05 -11.05 0.19
N ALA A 207 19.10 -9.80 -0.26
CA ALA A 207 19.62 -9.42 -1.58
C ALA A 207 21.15 -9.60 -1.66
N GLU A 208 21.60 -10.10 -2.81
CA GLU A 208 23.01 -10.33 -3.13
C GLU A 208 23.51 -9.49 -4.30
N LYS A 209 22.63 -9.03 -5.20
CA LYS A 209 23.03 -8.29 -6.40
C LYS A 209 22.51 -6.87 -6.39
N PHE A 210 21.20 -6.71 -6.23
CA PHE A 210 20.61 -5.38 -6.22
C PHE A 210 19.39 -5.26 -5.31
N VAL A 211 19.13 -4.04 -4.88
CA VAL A 211 17.91 -3.60 -4.19
C VAL A 211 17.40 -2.35 -4.91
N TYR A 212 16.26 -2.47 -5.58
CA TYR A 212 15.61 -1.36 -6.27
C TYR A 212 14.30 -1.03 -5.57
N GLY A 213 14.15 0.22 -5.15
CA GLY A 213 13.01 0.66 -4.34
C GLY A 213 12.33 1.90 -4.91
N SER A 214 11.01 1.92 -4.95
CA SER A 214 10.24 3.11 -5.31
C SER A 214 9.12 3.36 -4.31
N VAL A 215 9.07 4.58 -3.79
CA VAL A 215 8.10 4.98 -2.75
C VAL A 215 7.77 6.46 -2.88
N MET A 216 6.57 6.87 -2.44
CA MET A 216 6.22 8.29 -2.40
C MET A 216 7.07 9.01 -1.35
N ASP A 217 6.92 8.62 -0.08
CA ASP A 217 7.62 9.26 1.03
C ASP A 217 8.58 8.29 1.71
N TYR A 218 9.81 8.75 1.90
CA TYR A 218 10.88 8.08 2.64
C TYR A 218 11.51 9.04 3.65
N ALA A 219 11.66 8.59 4.89
CA ALA A 219 12.39 9.31 5.93
C ALA A 219 12.79 8.36 7.07
N PRO A 220 13.99 8.49 7.66
CA PRO A 220 14.38 7.75 8.86
C PRO A 220 13.87 8.41 10.15
N TYR A 221 12.76 9.14 10.07
CA TYR A 221 12.11 9.81 11.19
C TYR A 221 10.62 9.94 10.92
N THR A 222 9.83 10.10 11.97
CA THR A 222 8.37 10.23 11.87
C THR A 222 7.98 11.53 11.14
N LEU A 223 7.28 11.40 10.02
CA LEU A 223 6.89 12.51 9.16
C LEU A 223 5.49 13.04 9.47
N TYR A 224 4.59 12.19 9.99
CA TYR A 224 3.16 12.52 10.16
C TYR A 224 2.68 12.58 11.61
N MET A 225 3.58 12.34 12.57
CA MET A 225 3.29 12.56 13.98
C MET A 225 3.22 14.05 14.33
N LYS A 226 2.24 14.40 15.18
CA LYS A 226 2.09 15.77 15.68
C LYS A 226 3.28 16.13 16.60
N PRO A 227 3.95 17.28 16.40
CA PRO A 227 4.96 17.77 17.33
C PRO A 227 4.43 17.84 18.78
N PRO A 228 5.27 17.61 19.80
CA PRO A 228 6.70 17.29 19.75
C PRO A 228 7.00 15.79 19.67
N LYS A 229 6.02 14.94 19.31
CA LYS A 229 6.14 13.48 19.41
C LYS A 229 7.08 12.83 18.39
N GLY A 230 7.60 13.58 17.43
CA GLY A 230 8.39 13.01 16.36
C GLY A 230 9.74 12.50 16.83
N TYR A 231 10.21 11.39 16.25
CA TYR A 231 11.49 10.77 16.62
C TYR A 231 12.21 10.17 15.40
N TYR A 232 13.53 10.00 15.56
CA TYR A 232 14.38 9.30 14.60
C TYR A 232 14.26 7.78 14.78
N TRP A 233 14.23 7.07 13.66
CA TRP A 233 14.17 5.61 13.59
C TRP A 233 14.91 5.13 12.34
N GLY A 234 16.16 4.74 12.53
CA GLY A 234 17.09 4.42 11.45
C GLY A 234 16.96 3.02 10.84
N LEU A 235 16.04 2.16 11.31
CA LEU A 235 16.05 0.72 10.96
C LEU A 235 16.11 0.44 9.45
N LEU A 236 15.28 1.14 8.66
CA LEU A 236 15.25 0.98 7.21
C LEU A 236 16.44 1.66 6.51
N ASP A 237 16.88 2.81 7.01
CA ASP A 237 18.08 3.52 6.52
C ASP A 237 19.32 2.63 6.68
N ASP A 238 19.50 2.07 7.88
CA ASP A 238 20.55 1.12 8.20
C ASP A 238 20.49 -0.13 7.30
N ALA A 239 19.30 -0.62 6.94
CA ALA A 239 19.16 -1.77 6.04
C ALA A 239 19.72 -1.46 4.64
N PHE A 240 19.41 -0.29 4.08
CA PHE A 240 19.98 0.12 2.80
C PHE A 240 21.50 0.29 2.87
N ARG A 241 22.02 0.89 3.95
CA ARG A 241 23.46 1.00 4.18
C ARG A 241 24.10 -0.38 4.27
N ARG A 242 23.54 -1.30 5.08
CA ARG A 242 24.05 -2.68 5.20
C ARG A 242 24.13 -3.37 3.85
N ALA A 243 23.08 -3.26 3.01
CA ALA A 243 23.10 -3.84 1.66
C ALA A 243 24.27 -3.28 0.83
N ALA A 244 24.45 -1.96 0.82
CA ALA A 244 25.54 -1.30 0.09
C ALA A 244 26.94 -1.76 0.55
N PHE A 245 27.14 -1.91 1.86
CA PHE A 245 28.39 -2.43 2.44
C PHE A 245 28.65 -3.91 2.14
N ARG A 246 27.61 -4.69 1.82
CA ARG A 246 27.74 -6.05 1.28
C ARG A 246 28.09 -6.09 -0.22
N GLY A 247 28.20 -4.92 -0.87
CA GLY A 247 28.44 -4.81 -2.32
C GLY A 247 27.18 -4.88 -3.18
N VAL A 248 25.99 -4.85 -2.56
CA VAL A 248 24.71 -4.85 -3.27
C VAL A 248 24.45 -3.47 -3.87
N THR A 249 24.05 -3.41 -5.14
CA THR A 249 23.65 -2.13 -5.78
C THR A 249 22.29 -1.69 -5.28
N VAL A 250 22.19 -0.53 -4.64
CA VAL A 250 20.95 0.03 -4.10
C VAL A 250 20.52 1.23 -4.93
N HIS A 251 19.36 1.15 -5.59
CA HIS A 251 18.76 2.28 -6.30
C HIS A 251 17.40 2.63 -5.68
N LEU A 252 17.26 3.85 -5.15
CA LEU A 252 16.02 4.30 -4.53
C LEU A 252 15.44 5.49 -5.30
N LEU A 253 14.16 5.36 -5.68
CA LEU A 253 13.40 6.34 -6.44
C LEU A 253 12.27 6.93 -5.58
N PHE A 254 12.41 8.20 -5.21
CA PHE A 254 11.45 8.89 -4.33
C PHE A 254 10.56 9.86 -5.12
N SER A 255 9.29 9.99 -4.75
CA SER A 255 8.44 11.00 -5.39
C SER A 255 8.85 12.42 -5.01
N GLU A 256 8.92 13.28 -6.02
CA GLU A 256 8.97 14.72 -5.85
C GLU A 256 7.69 15.36 -6.38
N TRP A 257 6.97 16.01 -5.48
CA TRP A 257 5.68 16.66 -5.75
C TRP A 257 5.49 17.82 -4.76
N PRO A 258 4.48 18.69 -4.92
CA PRO A 258 4.35 19.92 -4.12
C PRO A 258 4.29 19.72 -2.59
N TYR A 259 4.04 18.49 -2.13
CA TYR A 259 3.92 18.14 -0.72
C TYR A 259 5.17 17.41 -0.16
N THR A 260 6.22 17.20 -0.97
CA THR A 260 7.49 16.62 -0.50
C THR A 260 8.17 17.58 0.49
N PRO A 261 8.38 17.20 1.76
CA PRO A 261 8.98 18.10 2.74
C PRO A 261 10.46 18.33 2.47
N ALA A 262 10.94 19.58 2.46
CA ALA A 262 12.37 19.87 2.24
C ALA A 262 13.31 19.16 3.24
N ALA A 263 12.81 18.81 4.43
CA ALA A 263 13.55 18.14 5.49
C ALA A 263 13.98 16.69 5.16
N VAL A 264 13.43 16.05 4.12
CA VAL A 264 13.85 14.69 3.72
C VAL A 264 15.13 14.69 2.89
N TYR A 265 15.42 15.77 2.15
CA TYR A 265 16.55 15.84 1.22
C TYR A 265 17.93 15.65 1.88
N PRO A 266 18.22 16.15 3.10
CA PRO A 266 19.48 15.83 3.78
C PRO A 266 19.73 14.32 3.94
N TYR A 267 18.67 13.53 4.16
CA TYR A 267 18.77 12.08 4.29
C TYR A 267 18.98 11.41 2.92
N PHE A 268 18.36 11.95 1.86
CA PHE A 268 18.62 11.49 0.50
C PHE A 268 20.08 11.70 0.13
N HIS A 269 20.62 12.89 0.40
CA HIS A 269 22.04 13.19 0.20
C HIS A 269 22.94 12.28 1.04
N SER A 270 22.60 12.04 2.32
CA SER A 270 23.37 11.15 3.21
C SER A 270 23.48 9.72 2.69
N LEU A 271 22.42 9.18 2.10
CA LEU A 271 22.47 7.87 1.45
C LEU A 271 23.27 7.91 0.15
N ALA A 272 23.08 8.95 -0.68
CA ALA A 272 23.78 9.11 -1.95
C ALA A 272 25.31 9.25 -1.80
N GLN A 273 25.81 9.68 -0.63
CA GLN A 273 27.25 9.71 -0.33
C GLN A 273 27.91 8.33 -0.34
N LEU A 274 27.14 7.26 -0.11
CA LEU A 274 27.71 5.92 0.00
C LEU A 274 27.97 5.30 -1.38
N ASP A 275 29.06 4.55 -1.47
CA ASP A 275 29.27 3.66 -2.60
C ASP A 275 28.15 2.64 -2.70
N ASN A 276 27.84 2.22 -3.94
CA ASN A 276 26.74 1.32 -4.28
C ASN A 276 25.32 1.84 -3.98
N ILE A 277 25.13 3.06 -3.46
CA ILE A 277 23.80 3.68 -3.36
C ILE A 277 23.65 4.79 -4.40
N SER A 278 22.57 4.74 -5.16
CA SER A 278 22.11 5.85 -6.00
C SER A 278 20.69 6.23 -5.62
N ILE A 279 20.45 7.54 -5.49
CA ILE A 279 19.14 8.09 -5.19
C ILE A 279 18.70 8.97 -6.35
N GLN A 280 17.45 8.82 -6.77
CA GLN A 280 16.80 9.74 -7.71
C GLN A 280 15.45 10.18 -7.16
N THR A 281 15.03 11.39 -7.50
CA THR A 281 13.62 11.78 -7.38
C THR A 281 12.90 11.59 -8.70
N ILE A 282 11.58 11.36 -8.68
CA ILE A 282 10.72 11.31 -9.87
C ILE A 282 9.57 12.30 -9.73
N LYS A 283 9.35 13.08 -10.79
CA LYS A 283 8.25 14.05 -10.85
C LYS A 283 7.38 13.79 -12.07
N LEU A 284 6.10 13.47 -11.86
CA LEU A 284 5.22 13.26 -13.00
C LEU A 284 5.00 14.58 -13.76
N PRO A 285 4.91 14.54 -15.09
CA PRO A 285 4.61 15.74 -15.86
C PRO A 285 3.25 16.31 -15.47
N PRO A 286 3.06 17.64 -15.53
CA PRO A 286 1.76 18.25 -15.27
C PRO A 286 0.72 17.72 -16.26
N TYR A 287 -0.54 17.71 -15.83
CA TYR A 287 -1.65 17.40 -16.71
C TYR A 287 -2.00 18.62 -17.56
N SER A 288 -2.18 18.44 -18.87
CA SER A 288 -2.42 19.54 -19.81
C SER A 288 -3.78 20.21 -19.65
N GLY A 289 -4.75 19.55 -19.02
CA GLY A 289 -6.10 20.08 -18.81
C GLY A 289 -6.27 20.91 -17.53
N GLY A 290 -5.17 21.33 -16.89
CA GLY A 290 -5.18 22.14 -15.67
C GLY A 290 -4.68 21.40 -14.44
N ASP A 291 -4.61 22.11 -13.31
CA ASP A 291 -4.17 21.51 -12.05
C ASP A 291 -5.26 20.61 -11.45
N ILE A 292 -4.85 19.44 -10.95
CA ILE A 292 -5.73 18.50 -10.24
C ILE A 292 -5.10 18.31 -8.84
N PRO A 293 -5.74 18.86 -7.78
CA PRO A 293 -5.19 18.77 -6.43
C PRO A 293 -4.94 17.33 -5.99
N TYR A 294 -3.78 17.11 -5.37
CA TYR A 294 -3.32 15.80 -4.87
C TYR A 294 -3.22 14.71 -5.94
N ALA A 295 -3.00 15.09 -7.20
CA ALA A 295 -2.72 14.17 -8.30
C ALA A 295 -1.27 14.34 -8.82
N ARG A 296 -0.93 13.66 -9.92
CA ARG A 296 0.37 13.78 -10.60
C ARG A 296 1.57 13.47 -9.69
N VAL A 297 1.44 12.39 -8.92
CA VAL A 297 2.50 11.86 -8.04
C VAL A 297 2.78 10.39 -8.34
N CYS A 298 4.02 9.93 -8.13
CA CYS A 298 4.38 8.51 -8.17
C CYS A 298 4.09 7.85 -6.82
N HIS A 299 2.86 7.40 -6.65
CA HIS A 299 2.38 6.86 -5.38
C HIS A 299 2.63 5.35 -5.20
N SER A 300 3.23 4.69 -6.18
CA SER A 300 3.70 3.30 -6.07
C SER A 300 4.64 3.10 -4.88
N LYS A 301 4.50 1.96 -4.18
CA LYS A 301 5.32 1.58 -3.02
C LYS A 301 5.76 0.13 -3.17
N TYR A 302 7.00 -0.08 -3.58
CA TYR A 302 7.51 -1.43 -3.80
C TYR A 302 9.03 -1.48 -3.75
N LEU A 303 9.54 -2.68 -3.52
CA LEU A 303 10.95 -3.02 -3.58
C LEU A 303 11.12 -4.31 -4.40
N VAL A 304 12.18 -4.39 -5.19
CA VAL A 304 12.52 -5.58 -5.98
C VAL A 304 14.02 -5.84 -5.91
N THR A 305 14.38 -7.10 -5.76
CA THR A 305 15.76 -7.61 -5.74
C THR A 305 15.94 -8.61 -6.88
N GLU A 306 17.11 -9.24 -6.99
CA GLU A 306 17.31 -10.34 -7.94
C GLU A 306 16.52 -11.61 -7.56
N LYS A 307 16.11 -11.73 -6.29
CA LYS A 307 15.44 -12.93 -5.75
C LYS A 307 13.93 -12.75 -5.56
N SER A 308 13.48 -11.53 -5.30
CA SER A 308 12.17 -11.31 -4.68
C SER A 308 11.58 -9.92 -4.98
N PHE A 309 10.30 -9.74 -4.68
CA PHE A 309 9.67 -8.42 -4.62
C PHE A 309 8.77 -8.27 -3.40
N TYR A 310 8.55 -7.01 -3.03
CA TYR A 310 7.67 -6.52 -1.98
C TYR A 310 6.80 -5.41 -2.56
N ILE A 311 5.48 -5.53 -2.49
CA ILE A 311 4.53 -4.48 -2.92
C ILE A 311 3.62 -4.16 -1.75
N THR A 312 3.51 -2.89 -1.38
CA THR A 312 2.84 -2.47 -0.14
C THR A 312 1.88 -1.30 -0.32
N THR A 313 1.04 -1.11 0.68
CA THR A 313 0.23 0.08 0.87
C THR A 313 0.96 1.19 1.65
N SER A 314 2.12 0.88 2.23
CA SER A 314 2.85 1.71 3.20
C SER A 314 3.93 2.59 2.58
N ASN A 315 4.02 3.87 2.99
CA ASN A 315 5.20 4.68 2.76
C ASN A 315 6.36 4.23 3.65
N TRP A 316 7.59 4.65 3.36
CA TRP A 316 8.79 4.20 4.04
C TRP A 316 9.24 5.20 5.11
N THR A 317 8.35 5.39 6.08
CA THR A 317 8.57 6.24 7.26
C THR A 317 8.15 5.46 8.53
N PRO A 318 8.67 5.81 9.71
CA PRO A 318 8.39 5.07 10.94
C PRO A 318 6.90 5.04 11.27
N ASP A 319 6.17 6.13 11.01
CA ASP A 319 4.73 6.22 11.28
C ASP A 319 3.93 5.15 10.54
N TYR A 320 4.41 4.77 9.36
CA TYR A 320 3.73 3.81 8.50
C TYR A 320 3.85 2.39 9.00
N PHE A 321 4.99 2.03 9.57
CA PHE A 321 5.24 0.69 10.11
C PHE A 321 4.76 0.55 11.56
N GLN A 322 4.83 1.62 12.35
CA GLN A 322 4.56 1.56 13.79
C GLN A 322 3.14 1.97 14.15
N PHE A 323 2.47 2.81 13.34
CA PHE A 323 1.17 3.36 13.72
C PHE A 323 0.09 3.28 12.65
N THR A 324 0.43 3.00 11.40
CA THR A 324 -0.53 3.08 10.28
C THR A 324 -0.91 1.69 9.78
N GLY A 325 -2.20 1.50 9.52
CA GLY A 325 -2.73 0.27 8.95
C GLY A 325 -2.20 0.05 7.56
N GLY A 326 -1.45 -1.03 7.35
CA GLY A 326 -0.80 -1.32 6.07
C GLY A 326 -0.69 -2.81 5.83
N VAL A 327 -0.62 -3.20 4.56
CA VAL A 327 -0.43 -4.59 4.14
C VAL A 327 0.53 -4.64 2.95
N SER A 328 1.30 -5.70 2.86
CA SER A 328 2.12 -5.98 1.69
C SER A 328 2.04 -7.44 1.26
N ILE A 329 2.36 -7.67 -0.01
CA ILE A 329 2.61 -8.99 -0.57
C ILE A 329 4.12 -9.17 -0.78
N ASN A 330 4.62 -10.31 -0.35
CA ASN A 330 6.03 -10.69 -0.38
C ASN A 330 6.14 -11.94 -1.25
N LEU A 331 6.93 -11.90 -2.33
CA LEU A 331 7.06 -13.03 -3.25
C LEU A 331 8.52 -13.26 -3.64
N TRP A 332 8.92 -14.54 -3.71
CA TRP A 332 10.21 -14.96 -4.25
C TRP A 332 10.11 -16.32 -4.96
N GLU A 333 11.21 -16.73 -5.60
CA GLU A 333 11.31 -17.92 -6.47
C GLU A 333 10.47 -17.87 -7.76
N ASN A 334 9.73 -16.78 -8.01
CA ASN A 334 9.03 -16.54 -9.28
C ASN A 334 9.71 -15.43 -10.09
N GLU A 335 10.67 -15.82 -10.93
CA GLU A 335 11.42 -14.86 -11.76
C GLU A 335 10.53 -14.05 -12.71
N PRO A 336 9.57 -14.64 -13.45
CA PRO A 336 8.73 -13.87 -14.38
C PRO A 336 7.95 -12.74 -13.72
N GLN A 337 7.25 -13.02 -12.61
CA GLN A 337 6.48 -11.99 -11.90
C GLN A 337 7.39 -10.92 -11.29
N ARG A 338 8.54 -11.33 -10.73
CA ARG A 338 9.55 -10.41 -10.21
C ARG A 338 10.17 -9.53 -11.30
N LYS A 339 10.42 -10.07 -12.51
CA LYS A 339 10.92 -9.30 -13.67
C LYS A 339 9.94 -8.23 -14.12
N ILE A 340 8.63 -8.42 -13.97
CA ILE A 340 7.63 -7.38 -14.27
C ILE A 340 7.84 -6.18 -13.35
N VAL A 341 8.02 -6.40 -12.04
CA VAL A 341 8.28 -5.33 -11.06
C VAL A 341 9.61 -4.62 -11.35
N GLU A 342 10.67 -5.37 -11.65
CA GLU A 342 11.97 -4.81 -12.08
C GLU A 342 11.84 -3.97 -13.36
N THR A 343 11.03 -4.40 -14.32
CA THR A 343 10.80 -3.66 -15.57
C THR A 343 10.08 -2.33 -15.31
N VAL A 344 9.10 -2.33 -14.40
CA VAL A 344 8.42 -1.10 -13.96
C VAL A 344 9.44 -0.14 -13.35
N PHE A 345 10.30 -0.62 -12.44
CA PHE A 345 11.33 0.20 -11.82
C PHE A 345 12.29 0.77 -12.86
N THR A 346 12.83 -0.09 -13.72
CA THR A 346 13.85 0.30 -14.71
C THR A 346 13.30 1.35 -15.65
N ARG A 347 12.06 1.18 -16.15
CA ARG A 347 11.37 2.16 -16.98
C ARG A 347 11.30 3.53 -16.29
N ASP A 348 10.97 3.55 -15.01
CA ASP A 348 10.79 4.80 -14.26
C ASP A 348 12.14 5.43 -13.93
N TRP A 349 13.11 4.63 -13.50
CA TRP A 349 14.48 5.02 -13.16
C TRP A 349 15.26 5.63 -14.32
N THR A 350 15.03 5.14 -15.55
CA THR A 350 15.69 5.65 -16.77
C THR A 350 14.84 6.70 -17.50
N SER A 351 13.72 7.14 -16.92
CA SER A 351 12.85 8.10 -17.58
C SER A 351 13.42 9.52 -17.53
N GLN A 352 13.06 10.37 -18.48
CA GLN A 352 13.42 11.80 -18.46
C GLN A 352 12.77 12.60 -17.30
N TYR A 353 11.92 11.96 -16.51
CA TYR A 353 11.18 12.56 -15.40
C TYR A 353 11.87 12.37 -14.06
N THR A 354 13.07 11.79 -14.05
CA THR A 354 13.87 11.59 -12.84
C THR A 354 15.00 12.60 -12.74
N THR A 355 15.40 12.91 -11.51
CA THR A 355 16.54 13.79 -11.20
C THR A 355 17.44 13.09 -10.18
N PRO A 356 18.72 12.85 -10.49
CA PRO A 356 19.66 12.30 -9.53
C PRO A 356 19.92 13.24 -8.35
N ILE A 357 20.00 12.66 -7.15
CA ILE A 357 20.53 13.35 -5.97
C ILE A 357 22.05 13.26 -6.01
N ALA A 358 22.72 14.41 -5.95
CA ALA A 358 24.17 14.48 -6.06
C ALA A 358 24.87 13.71 -4.94
N LYS A 359 25.94 13.00 -5.34
CA LYS A 359 26.99 12.50 -4.45
C LYS A 359 27.80 13.64 -3.86
#